data_AF-A0A5B1CC78-F1
#
_entry.id   AF-A0A5B1CC78-F1
#
_cell.length_a   1.000
_cell.length_b   1.000
_cell.length_c   1.000
_cell.angle_alpha   90.00
_cell.angle_beta   90.00
_cell.angle_gamma   90.00
#
_symmetry.space_group_name_H-M   'P 1'
#
loop_
_entity.id
_entity.type
_entity.pdbx_description
1 polymer ?
#
loop_
_entity_poly.entity_id
_entity_poly.type
_entity_poly.pdbx_seq_one_letter_code
_entity_poly.pdbx_strand_id
1 'polypeptide(L)'
;MSVLLSCEQGGQSIPPELSFREDLEIPAVCHDPASEVAGELSRLLRVPLIQNKHASSLIDVRLSSHHRDLFGKQTRKWKPDDRQRLLDTIYFPYREKVRSAISHQLSRQPYVVHLSVQTFGLRSKSGKIRRTDVGLSYDPSHDDEVDFCLDLIDEMYDAAPMLRVRRNYPRRGSSDSITKSMRSEFRNQPYIGIELMLNRAWSERKTALRAEAIRGITLAISQIVNITAVANAA
;
A
#
# COMPACT_ATOMS: atom_id res chain seq x y z
N MET A 1 6.61 -8.00 -17.20
CA MET A 1 6.62 -6.80 -16.33
C MET A 1 7.19 -7.19 -14.99
N SER A 2 7.58 -6.27 -14.12
CA SER A 2 7.90 -6.60 -12.72
C SER A 2 6.91 -5.97 -11.76
N VAL A 3 6.78 -6.59 -10.59
CA VAL A 3 5.93 -6.10 -9.50
C VAL A 3 6.80 -5.76 -8.30
N LEU A 4 6.49 -4.64 -7.66
CA LEU A 4 6.97 -4.25 -6.35
C LEU A 4 5.77 -4.05 -5.43
N LEU A 5 5.79 -4.69 -4.27
CA LEU A 5 4.81 -4.42 -3.23
C LEU A 5 5.39 -3.45 -2.20
N SER A 6 4.57 -2.51 -1.74
CA SER A 6 4.89 -1.68 -0.57
C SER A 6 3.76 -1.72 0.45
N CYS A 7 4.08 -1.49 1.72
CA CYS A 7 3.09 -1.34 2.78
C CYS A 7 3.55 -0.33 3.84
N GLU A 8 2.90 0.83 3.85
CA GLU A 8 3.30 1.99 4.66
C GLU A 8 2.71 1.99 6.07
N GLN A 9 1.61 1.24 6.29
CA GLN A 9 0.86 1.23 7.55
C GLN A 9 1.06 -0.04 8.39
N GLY A 10 1.99 -0.92 8.00
CA GLY A 10 2.11 -2.25 8.59
C GLY A 10 2.89 -2.36 9.91
N GLY A 11 3.44 -1.26 10.40
CA GLY A 11 4.41 -1.23 11.50
C GLY A 11 3.87 -0.69 12.83
N GLN A 12 4.52 -1.09 13.92
CA GLN A 12 4.22 -0.63 15.29
C GLN A 12 5.46 -0.14 16.04
N SER A 13 6.65 -0.30 15.45
CA SER A 13 7.91 -0.04 16.11
C SER A 13 8.12 1.45 16.35
N ILE A 14 8.53 1.81 17.56
CA ILE A 14 9.13 3.12 17.84
C ILE A 14 10.63 2.99 17.57
N PRO A 15 11.26 3.93 16.84
CA PRO A 15 12.72 3.97 16.78
C PRO A 15 13.30 4.05 18.21
N PRO A 16 14.35 3.27 18.55
CA PRO A 16 14.97 3.31 19.87
C PRO A 16 15.35 4.73 20.31
N GLU A 17 15.74 5.57 19.36
CA GLU A 17 16.12 6.96 19.56
C GLU A 17 14.96 7.84 20.05
N LEU A 18 13.71 7.37 19.94
CA LEU A 18 12.50 8.08 20.38
C LEU A 18 11.80 7.38 21.55
N SER A 19 12.38 6.27 22.06
CA SER A 19 11.83 5.49 23.17
C SER A 19 11.81 6.25 24.51
N PHE A 20 12.56 7.35 24.61
CA PHE A 20 12.61 8.22 25.80
C PHE A 20 11.35 9.07 26.02
N ARG A 21 10.42 9.08 25.05
CA ARG A 21 9.18 9.88 25.13
C ARG A 21 8.09 9.05 25.80
N GLU A 22 8.06 9.10 27.13
CA GLU A 22 7.06 8.42 27.97
C GLU A 22 5.61 8.87 27.67
N ASP A 23 5.43 10.03 27.04
CA ASP A 23 4.14 10.60 26.62
C ASP A 23 3.61 10.07 25.27
N LEU A 24 4.38 9.21 24.57
CA LEU A 24 3.96 8.63 23.29
C LEU A 24 2.91 7.54 23.48
N GLU A 25 1.65 7.89 23.27
CA GLU A 25 0.60 6.87 23.12
C GLU A 25 0.53 6.40 21.68
N ILE A 26 1.01 5.18 21.42
CA ILE A 26 0.72 4.47 20.18
C ILE A 26 -0.56 3.67 20.38
N PRO A 27 -1.62 3.93 19.61
CA PRO A 27 -2.86 3.16 19.71
C PRO A 27 -2.56 1.65 19.58
N ALA A 28 -3.01 0.83 20.53
CA ALA A 28 -2.75 -0.62 20.56
C ALA A 28 -3.28 -1.36 19.32
N VAL A 29 -4.22 -0.77 18.57
CA VAL A 29 -4.74 -1.30 17.30
C VAL A 29 -3.80 -0.90 16.16
N CYS A 30 -2.56 -1.37 16.20
CA CYS A 30 -1.51 -0.93 15.28
C CYS A 30 -1.11 -2.00 14.24
N HIS A 31 -1.75 -3.18 14.23
CA HIS A 31 -1.56 -4.12 13.13
C HIS A 31 -2.58 -3.79 12.05
N ASP A 32 -2.14 -3.03 11.05
CA ASP A 32 -2.93 -2.86 9.85
C ASP A 32 -2.94 -4.19 9.07
N PRO A 33 -4.11 -4.77 8.75
CA PRO A 33 -4.19 -6.04 8.02
C PRO A 33 -3.52 -5.97 6.64
N ALA A 34 -3.26 -4.76 6.11
CA ALA A 34 -2.46 -4.56 4.91
C ALA A 34 -1.07 -5.22 5.02
N SER A 35 -0.46 -5.20 6.21
CA SER A 35 0.87 -5.78 6.43
C SER A 35 0.89 -7.29 6.19
N GLU A 36 -0.08 -7.98 6.78
CA GLU A 36 -0.25 -9.43 6.65
C GLU A 36 -0.59 -9.80 5.21
N VAL A 37 -1.57 -9.12 4.60
CA VAL A 37 -1.95 -9.38 3.21
C VAL A 37 -0.81 -9.08 2.24
N ALA A 38 -0.05 -8.00 2.42
CA ALA A 38 1.10 -7.69 1.59
C ALA A 38 2.19 -8.78 1.68
N GLY A 39 2.43 -9.31 2.89
CA GLY A 39 3.33 -10.45 3.10
C GLY A 39 2.84 -11.72 2.41
N GLU A 40 1.54 -12.01 2.47
CA GLU A 40 0.94 -13.14 1.75
C GLU A 40 1.07 -12.99 0.23
N LEU A 41 0.72 -11.82 -0.32
CA LEU A 41 0.86 -11.50 -1.74
C LEU A 41 2.32 -11.63 -2.19
N SER A 42 3.25 -11.07 -1.44
CA SER A 42 4.70 -11.15 -1.73
C SER A 42 5.17 -12.59 -1.86
N ARG A 43 4.80 -13.45 -0.90
CA ARG A 43 5.17 -14.86 -0.89
C ARG A 43 4.53 -15.63 -2.04
N LEU A 44 3.25 -15.39 -2.34
CA LEU A 44 2.52 -16.10 -3.38
C LEU A 44 2.95 -15.68 -4.80
N LEU A 45 3.24 -14.39 -5.00
CA LEU A 45 3.73 -13.84 -6.27
C LEU A 45 5.26 -14.00 -6.44
N ARG A 46 6.00 -14.26 -5.35
CA ARG A 46 7.48 -14.26 -5.30
C ARG A 46 8.10 -12.92 -5.73
N VAL A 47 7.52 -11.83 -5.23
CA VAL A 47 7.91 -10.45 -5.56
C VAL A 47 8.41 -9.72 -4.32
N PRO A 48 9.33 -8.74 -4.48
CA PRO A 48 9.82 -7.97 -3.34
C PRO A 48 8.71 -7.19 -2.64
N LEU A 49 8.84 -7.08 -1.31
CA LEU A 49 7.97 -6.32 -0.44
C LEU A 49 8.77 -5.36 0.43
N ILE A 50 8.41 -4.08 0.40
CA ILE A 50 8.97 -3.05 1.28
C ILE A 50 7.92 -2.66 2.31
N GLN A 51 8.20 -2.93 3.59
CA GLN A 51 7.28 -2.58 4.68
C GLN A 51 7.88 -1.50 5.57
N ASN A 52 7.04 -0.54 5.94
CA ASN A 52 7.36 0.38 7.02
C ASN A 52 7.13 -0.33 8.35
N LYS A 53 8.21 -0.51 9.12
CA LYS A 53 8.14 -1.12 10.46
C LYS A 53 7.64 -0.16 11.54
N HIS A 54 7.60 1.14 11.26
CA HIS A 54 7.24 2.16 12.23
C HIS A 54 5.76 2.51 12.22
N ALA A 55 5.23 2.92 13.38
CA ALA A 55 3.84 3.31 13.51
C ALA A 55 3.52 4.58 12.69
N SER A 56 2.48 4.51 11.85
CA SER A 56 2.02 5.66 11.05
C SER A 56 1.45 6.82 11.90
N SER A 57 1.18 6.59 13.18
CA SER A 57 0.85 7.64 14.15
C SER A 57 2.03 8.55 14.50
N LEU A 58 3.27 8.11 14.24
CA LEU A 58 4.47 8.94 14.38
C LEU A 58 4.60 9.87 13.17
N ILE A 59 4.65 9.28 11.97
CA ILE A 59 4.75 9.97 10.69
C ILE A 59 4.15 9.10 9.58
N ASP A 60 3.30 9.68 8.73
CA ASP A 60 2.65 8.97 7.62
C ASP A 60 3.53 9.04 6.37
N VAL A 61 4.34 7.99 6.15
CA VAL A 61 5.30 7.90 5.04
C VAL A 61 4.66 7.86 3.65
N ARG A 62 3.33 7.71 3.56
CA ARG A 62 2.59 7.80 2.30
C ARG A 62 2.51 9.21 1.78
N LEU A 63 2.40 10.19 2.68
CA LEU A 63 2.10 11.57 2.33
C LEU A 63 3.38 12.31 1.93
N SER A 64 3.24 13.35 1.12
CA SER A 64 4.34 14.24 0.75
C SER A 64 4.82 15.05 1.96
N SER A 65 6.08 15.50 1.94
CA SER A 65 6.73 16.17 3.08
C SER A 65 6.08 17.49 3.49
N HIS A 66 5.28 18.09 2.61
CA HIS A 66 4.56 19.35 2.86
C HIS A 66 3.09 19.12 3.25
N HIS A 67 2.65 17.86 3.34
CA HIS A 67 1.28 17.55 3.67
C HIS A 67 0.99 17.88 5.14
N ARG A 68 -0.11 18.61 5.40
CA ARG A 68 -0.50 19.05 6.75
C ARG A 68 -0.67 17.91 7.77
N ASP A 69 -0.98 16.72 7.26
CA ASP A 69 -1.20 15.50 8.04
C ASP A 69 -0.03 14.51 8.01
N LEU A 70 1.15 14.93 7.51
CA LEU A 70 2.37 14.12 7.53
C LEU A 70 2.71 13.64 8.95
N PHE A 71 2.73 14.57 9.91
CA PHE A 71 2.91 14.23 11.31
C PHE A 71 1.57 13.87 11.96
N GLY A 72 1.58 12.78 12.73
CA GLY A 72 0.43 12.36 13.53
C GLY A 72 0.07 13.39 14.60
N LYS A 73 -1.08 13.18 15.27
CA LYS A 73 -1.68 14.18 16.16
C LYS A 73 -0.74 14.62 17.30
N GLN A 74 -0.01 13.69 17.90
CA GLN A 74 0.94 13.98 18.97
C GLN A 74 2.23 14.58 18.41
N THR A 75 2.86 13.92 17.43
CA THR A 75 4.14 14.33 16.85
C THR A 75 4.10 15.66 16.11
N ARG A 76 2.93 16.08 15.63
CA ARG A 76 2.73 17.41 15.04
C ARG A 76 3.04 18.55 16.00
N LYS A 77 2.81 18.34 17.31
CA LYS A 77 3.07 19.32 18.38
C LYS A 77 4.53 19.33 18.84
N TRP A 78 5.37 18.42 18.34
CA TRP A 78 6.76 18.34 18.73
C TRP A 78 7.58 19.51 18.20
N LYS A 79 8.71 19.77 18.85
CA LYS A 79 9.68 20.77 18.42
C LYS A 79 10.19 20.46 17.01
N PRO A 80 10.60 21.46 16.22
CA PRO A 80 11.15 21.26 14.88
C PRO A 80 12.24 20.17 14.82
N ASP A 81 13.19 20.18 15.76
CA ASP A 81 14.30 19.22 15.78
C ASP A 81 13.83 17.76 15.97
N ASP A 82 12.84 17.53 16.83
CA ASP A 82 12.26 16.19 17.03
C ASP A 82 11.48 15.72 15.79
N ARG A 83 10.81 16.64 15.10
CA ARG A 83 10.14 16.33 13.82
C ARG A 83 11.15 16.04 12.71
N GLN A 84 12.29 16.73 12.71
CA GLN A 84 13.37 16.45 11.78
C GLN A 84 13.95 15.06 12.02
N ARG A 85 14.13 14.65 13.28
CA ARG A 85 14.53 13.26 13.62
C ARG A 85 13.56 12.22 13.06
N LEU A 86 12.23 12.45 13.14
CA LEU A 86 11.24 11.55 12.51
C LEU A 86 11.43 11.46 10.99
N LEU A 87 11.75 12.58 10.35
CA LEU A 87 12.00 12.61 8.91
C LEU A 87 13.23 11.77 8.56
N ASP A 88 14.34 11.99 9.28
CA ASP A 88 15.63 11.38 9.00
C ASP A 88 15.67 9.88 9.37
N THR A 89 14.96 9.48 10.42
CA THR A 89 14.96 8.08 10.90
C THR A 89 13.92 7.21 10.20
N ILE A 90 12.77 7.76 9.82
CA ILE A 90 11.63 6.97 9.30
C ILE A 90 11.29 7.34 7.86
N TYR A 91 11.00 8.62 7.60
CA TYR A 91 10.37 9.06 6.36
C TYR A 91 11.30 8.96 5.14
N PHE A 92 12.46 9.63 5.17
CA PHE A 92 13.40 9.61 4.05
C PHE A 92 13.94 8.20 3.79
N PRO A 93 14.36 7.43 4.81
CA PRO A 93 14.84 6.07 4.58
C PRO A 93 13.79 5.14 3.96
N TYR A 94 12.51 5.27 4.35
CA TYR A 94 11.46 4.44 3.76
C TYR A 94 11.23 4.80 2.28
N ARG A 95 11.05 6.09 1.98
CA ARG A 95 10.79 6.54 0.61
C ARG A 95 11.97 6.25 -0.32
N GLU A 96 13.19 6.39 0.18
CA GLU A 96 14.41 6.04 -0.56
C GLU A 96 14.47 4.54 -0.90
N LYS A 97 14.07 3.65 0.01
CA LYS A 97 14.00 2.21 -0.27
C LYS A 97 13.02 1.90 -1.40
N VAL A 98 11.83 2.51 -1.37
CA VAL A 98 10.81 2.32 -2.43
C VAL A 98 11.33 2.84 -3.76
N ARG A 99 11.86 4.07 -3.77
CA ARG A 99 12.46 4.72 -4.94
C ARG A 99 13.59 3.88 -5.55
N SER A 100 14.54 3.44 -4.73
CA SER A 100 15.68 2.64 -5.15
C SER A 100 15.24 1.29 -5.75
N ALA A 101 14.24 0.63 -5.15
CA ALA A 101 13.71 -0.63 -5.67
C ALA A 101 13.01 -0.46 -7.03
N ILE A 102 12.21 0.60 -7.20
CA ILE A 102 11.57 0.93 -8.49
C ILE A 102 12.64 1.20 -9.54
N SER A 103 13.62 2.06 -9.24
CA SER A 103 14.72 2.38 -10.16
C SER A 103 15.53 1.14 -10.56
N HIS A 104 15.82 0.26 -9.60
CA HIS A 104 16.50 -1.00 -9.86
C HIS A 104 15.70 -1.89 -10.81
N GLN A 105 14.40 -2.04 -10.61
CA GLN A 105 13.55 -2.84 -11.49
C GLN A 105 13.41 -2.22 -12.89
N LEU A 106 13.25 -0.90 -13.00
CA LEU A 106 13.15 -0.17 -14.28
C LEU A 106 14.42 -0.35 -15.14
N SER A 107 15.59 -0.54 -14.53
CA SER A 107 16.83 -0.84 -15.27
C SER A 107 16.89 -2.24 -15.89
N ARG A 108 15.97 -3.14 -15.53
CA ARG A 108 16.01 -4.58 -15.89
C ARG A 108 14.75 -5.05 -16.60
N GLN A 109 13.67 -4.30 -16.51
CA GLN A 109 12.34 -4.72 -16.94
C GLN A 109 11.67 -3.57 -17.69
N PRO A 110 10.88 -3.88 -18.73
CA PRO A 110 10.26 -2.85 -19.56
C PRO A 110 9.17 -2.07 -18.83
N TYR A 111 8.58 -2.63 -17.76
CA TYR A 111 7.57 -1.97 -16.92
C TYR A 111 7.72 -2.39 -15.46
N VAL A 112 7.43 -1.46 -14.57
CA VAL A 112 7.33 -1.68 -13.12
C VAL A 112 5.92 -1.34 -12.64
N VAL A 113 5.24 -2.33 -12.08
CA VAL A 113 3.97 -2.19 -11.37
C VAL A 113 4.24 -2.12 -9.88
N HIS A 114 4.05 -0.94 -9.29
CA HIS A 114 4.14 -0.71 -7.86
C HIS A 114 2.76 -0.74 -7.23
N LEU A 115 2.49 -1.77 -6.42
CA LEU A 115 1.26 -1.92 -5.67
C LEU A 115 1.49 -1.53 -4.20
N SER A 116 0.99 -0.36 -3.81
CA SER A 116 0.96 0.06 -2.40
C SER A 116 -0.25 -0.55 -1.72
N VAL A 117 -0.02 -1.53 -0.85
CA VAL A 117 -1.08 -2.28 -0.16
C VAL A 117 -1.51 -1.50 1.08
N GLN A 118 -2.81 -1.19 1.14
CA GLN A 118 -3.43 -0.37 2.16
C GLN A 118 -4.75 -0.98 2.61
N THR A 119 -5.27 -0.54 3.75
CA THR A 119 -6.65 -0.85 4.13
C THR A 119 -7.52 0.39 4.34
N PHE A 120 -8.82 0.16 4.35
CA PHE A 120 -9.81 1.16 4.72
C PHE A 120 -10.91 0.57 5.60
N GLY A 121 -11.45 1.40 6.49
CA GLY A 121 -12.48 0.96 7.44
C GLY A 121 -13.83 0.68 6.78
N LEU A 122 -14.60 -0.24 7.38
CA LEU A 122 -15.96 -0.60 6.97
C LEU A 122 -16.90 0.60 6.84
N ARG A 123 -16.72 1.64 7.67
CA ARG A 123 -17.52 2.85 7.66
C ARG A 123 -16.70 4.05 7.19
N SER A 124 -17.35 4.96 6.46
CA SER A 124 -16.78 6.28 6.18
C SER A 124 -16.70 7.11 7.48
N LYS A 125 -15.99 8.24 7.43
CA LYS A 125 -15.99 9.22 8.52
C LYS A 125 -17.39 9.76 8.87
N SER A 126 -18.32 9.71 7.92
CA SER A 126 -19.73 10.07 8.10
C SER A 126 -20.63 8.90 8.52
N GLY A 127 -20.07 7.74 8.86
CA GLY A 127 -20.80 6.57 9.34
C GLY A 127 -21.42 5.68 8.26
N LYS A 128 -21.35 6.07 6.98
CA LYS A 128 -21.89 5.30 5.84
C LYS A 128 -21.12 4.00 5.65
N ILE A 129 -21.85 2.90 5.47
CA ILE A 129 -21.25 1.58 5.23
C ILE A 129 -20.63 1.53 3.83
N ARG A 130 -19.39 1.05 3.76
CA ARG A 130 -18.65 0.80 2.53
C ARG A 130 -18.88 -0.66 2.10
N ARG A 131 -19.54 -0.85 0.96
CA ARG A 131 -19.86 -2.18 0.38
C ARG A 131 -18.81 -2.71 -0.60
N THR A 132 -17.78 -1.93 -0.86
CA THR A 132 -16.63 -2.33 -1.69
C THR A 132 -15.69 -3.18 -0.85
N ASP A 133 -15.16 -4.24 -1.43
CA ASP A 133 -14.21 -5.14 -0.77
C ASP A 133 -12.77 -4.79 -1.14
N VAL A 134 -12.52 -4.50 -2.42
CA VAL A 134 -11.22 -4.07 -2.95
C VAL A 134 -11.38 -2.78 -3.75
N GLY A 135 -10.50 -1.83 -3.49
CA GLY A 135 -10.39 -0.60 -4.25
C GLY A 135 -9.06 -0.52 -4.98
N LEU A 136 -9.07 -0.13 -6.25
CA LEU A 136 -7.86 0.18 -7.02
C LEU A 136 -7.80 1.69 -7.20
N SER A 137 -6.94 2.38 -6.44
CA SER A 137 -6.80 3.84 -6.56
C SER A 137 -5.57 4.17 -7.41
N TYR A 138 -5.79 4.92 -8.48
CA TYR A 138 -4.80 5.24 -9.50
C TYR A 138 -5.15 6.57 -10.17
N ASP A 139 -4.24 7.15 -10.94
CA ASP A 139 -4.46 8.42 -11.63
C ASP A 139 -5.16 8.20 -12.98
N PRO A 140 -6.42 8.65 -13.17
CA PRO A 140 -7.13 8.46 -14.43
C PRO A 140 -6.52 9.20 -15.63
N SER A 141 -5.52 10.07 -15.42
CA SER A 141 -4.80 10.73 -16.50
C SER A 141 -3.60 9.93 -17.02
N HIS A 142 -3.35 8.73 -16.49
CA HIS A 142 -2.27 7.84 -16.92
C HIS A 142 -2.89 6.60 -17.56
N ASP A 143 -2.81 6.51 -18.89
CA ASP A 143 -3.46 5.45 -19.67
C ASP A 143 -2.97 4.05 -19.25
N ASP A 144 -1.66 3.87 -19.01
CA ASP A 144 -1.10 2.61 -18.52
C ASP A 144 -1.70 2.17 -17.16
N GLU A 145 -2.00 3.12 -16.26
CA GLU A 145 -2.64 2.80 -14.97
C GLU A 145 -4.13 2.46 -15.14
N VAL A 146 -4.79 3.11 -16.11
CA VAL A 146 -6.19 2.84 -16.47
C VAL A 146 -6.30 1.43 -17.02
N ASP A 147 -5.51 1.10 -18.03
CA ASP A 147 -5.53 -0.19 -18.73
C ASP A 147 -5.21 -1.33 -17.75
N PHE A 148 -4.12 -1.19 -16.98
CA PHE A 148 -3.75 -2.17 -15.95
C PHE A 148 -4.87 -2.40 -14.93
N CYS A 149 -5.56 -1.34 -14.48
CA CYS A 149 -6.65 -1.50 -13.52
C CYS A 149 -7.92 -2.08 -14.13
N LEU A 150 -8.19 -1.87 -15.41
CA LEU A 150 -9.32 -2.48 -16.11
C LEU A 150 -9.08 -3.98 -16.25
N ASP A 151 -7.91 -4.37 -16.76
CA ASP A 151 -7.52 -5.78 -16.88
C ASP A 151 -7.55 -6.47 -15.51
N LEU A 152 -7.05 -5.80 -14.46
CA LEU A 152 -7.02 -6.36 -13.11
C LEU A 152 -8.42 -6.51 -12.49
N ILE A 153 -9.38 -5.67 -12.88
CA ILE A 153 -10.77 -5.84 -12.45
C ILE A 153 -11.40 -7.04 -13.14
N ASP A 154 -11.16 -7.21 -14.43
CA ASP A 154 -11.73 -8.30 -15.22
C ASP A 154 -11.14 -9.65 -14.76
N GLU A 155 -9.83 -9.73 -14.53
CA GLU A 155 -9.21 -10.94 -13.98
C GLU A 155 -9.65 -11.23 -12.54
N MET A 156 -9.85 -10.20 -11.70
CA MET A 156 -10.39 -10.41 -10.34
C MET A 156 -11.87 -10.82 -10.36
N TYR A 157 -12.64 -10.45 -11.39
CA TYR A 157 -14.02 -10.87 -11.53
C TYR A 157 -14.12 -12.40 -11.68
N ASP A 158 -13.19 -13.00 -12.45
CA ASP A 158 -13.13 -14.44 -12.65
C ASP A 158 -12.40 -15.17 -11.51
N ALA A 159 -11.25 -14.66 -11.06
CA ALA A 159 -10.41 -15.32 -10.07
C ALA A 159 -10.90 -15.14 -8.62
N ALA A 160 -11.67 -14.09 -8.33
CA ALA A 160 -12.15 -13.75 -7.00
C ALA A 160 -13.59 -13.21 -7.02
N PRO A 161 -14.58 -13.99 -7.52
CA PRO A 161 -15.96 -13.51 -7.74
C PRO A 161 -16.69 -13.09 -6.44
N MET A 162 -16.15 -13.48 -5.28
CA MET A 162 -16.66 -13.04 -3.97
C MET A 162 -16.32 -11.59 -3.64
N LEU A 163 -15.39 -10.95 -4.36
CA LEU A 163 -14.91 -9.60 -4.08
C LEU A 163 -15.60 -8.56 -4.96
N ARG A 164 -16.14 -7.51 -4.33
CA ARG A 164 -16.58 -6.31 -5.05
C ARG A 164 -15.43 -5.35 -5.25
N VAL A 165 -14.85 -5.38 -6.44
CA VAL A 165 -13.75 -4.50 -6.84
C VAL A 165 -14.29 -3.17 -7.38
N ARG A 166 -13.67 -2.04 -7.03
CA ARG A 166 -14.00 -0.72 -7.59
C ARG A 166 -12.76 0.12 -7.89
N ARG A 167 -12.83 0.87 -8.98
CA ARG A 167 -11.86 1.91 -9.35
C ARG A 167 -12.00 3.12 -8.44
N ASN A 168 -10.87 3.74 -8.09
CA ASN A 168 -10.77 4.99 -7.37
C ASN A 168 -11.64 5.06 -6.11
N TYR A 169 -11.53 3.98 -5.31
CA TYR A 169 -12.25 3.80 -4.08
C TYR A 169 -11.31 3.31 -2.96
N PRO A 170 -11.50 3.72 -1.69
CA PRO A 170 -12.44 4.73 -1.20
C PRO A 170 -11.99 6.17 -1.47
N ARG A 171 -10.80 6.35 -2.04
CA ARG A 171 -10.20 7.64 -2.39
C ARG A 171 -9.90 7.66 -3.88
N ARG A 172 -9.85 8.86 -4.45
CA ARG A 172 -9.33 9.07 -5.80
C ARG A 172 -7.81 8.92 -5.77
N GLY A 173 -7.22 8.24 -6.74
CA GLY A 173 -5.76 8.10 -6.87
C GLY A 173 -5.03 9.38 -7.26
N SER A 174 -5.76 10.48 -7.49
CA SER A 174 -5.20 11.83 -7.58
C SER A 174 -4.84 12.46 -6.22
N SER A 175 -5.28 11.84 -5.12
CA SER A 175 -4.97 12.25 -3.75
C SER A 175 -3.48 12.10 -3.47
N ASP A 176 -2.96 12.84 -2.48
CA ASP A 176 -1.56 12.69 -2.06
C ASP A 176 -1.30 11.27 -1.52
N SER A 177 -0.28 10.61 -2.07
CA SER A 177 0.08 9.22 -1.78
C SER A 177 1.52 8.95 -2.22
N ILE A 178 2.05 7.79 -1.81
CA ILE A 178 3.38 7.33 -2.23
C ILE A 178 3.43 7.11 -3.75
N THR A 179 2.38 6.52 -4.33
CA THR A 179 2.31 6.24 -5.76
C THR A 179 2.25 7.53 -6.57
N LYS A 180 1.56 8.57 -6.09
CA LYS A 180 1.58 9.89 -6.69
C LYS A 180 2.96 10.54 -6.66
N SER A 181 3.66 10.48 -5.52
CA SER A 181 5.03 10.99 -5.42
C SER A 181 5.95 10.26 -6.40
N MET A 182 5.90 8.92 -6.44
CA MET A 182 6.74 8.10 -7.33
C MET A 182 6.41 8.33 -8.81
N ARG A 183 5.13 8.49 -9.18
CA ARG A 183 4.75 8.89 -10.55
C ARG A 183 5.40 10.19 -10.99
N SER A 184 5.45 11.20 -10.11
CA SER A 184 6.09 12.47 -10.44
C SER A 184 7.60 12.32 -10.61
N GLU A 185 8.22 11.42 -9.85
CA GLU A 185 9.66 11.18 -9.89
C GLU A 185 10.07 10.38 -11.13
N PHE A 186 9.34 9.31 -11.43
CA PHE A 186 9.55 8.45 -12.59
C PHE A 186 8.74 8.91 -13.81
N ARG A 187 8.49 10.22 -13.94
CA ARG A 187 7.76 10.76 -15.08
C ARG A 187 8.45 10.37 -16.39
N ASN A 188 7.65 9.97 -17.38
CA ASN A 188 8.11 9.47 -18.69
C ASN A 188 8.89 8.15 -18.63
N GLN A 189 8.83 7.43 -17.51
CA GLN A 189 9.31 6.06 -17.40
C GLN A 189 8.11 5.11 -17.32
N PRO A 190 8.26 3.83 -17.71
CA PRO A 190 7.19 2.84 -17.72
C PRO A 190 6.86 2.35 -16.29
N TYR A 191 6.31 3.26 -15.50
CA TYR A 191 5.96 3.09 -14.09
C TYR A 191 4.44 3.17 -13.90
N ILE A 192 3.87 2.14 -13.30
CA ILE A 192 2.45 2.02 -12.96
C ILE A 192 2.34 2.00 -11.43
N GLY A 193 1.68 3.00 -10.83
CA GLY A 193 1.59 3.17 -9.37
C GLY A 193 0.16 3.08 -8.82
N ILE A 194 -0.22 1.93 -8.28
CA ILE A 194 -1.60 1.66 -7.83
C ILE A 194 -1.63 1.50 -6.31
N GLU A 195 -2.59 2.14 -5.63
CA GLU A 195 -2.93 1.76 -4.24
C GLU A 195 -3.96 0.62 -4.27
N LEU A 196 -3.55 -0.56 -3.79
CA LEU A 196 -4.42 -1.71 -3.57
C LEU A 196 -5.08 -1.57 -2.19
N MET A 197 -6.32 -1.07 -2.19
CA MET A 197 -7.08 -0.72 -0.99
C MET A 197 -7.99 -1.89 -0.56
N LEU A 198 -7.79 -2.44 0.63
CA LEU A 198 -8.56 -3.58 1.13
C LEU A 198 -9.53 -3.16 2.26
N ASN A 199 -10.78 -3.61 2.20
CA ASN A 199 -11.73 -3.35 3.27
C ASN A 199 -11.39 -4.19 4.51
N ARG A 200 -11.11 -3.52 5.63
CA ARG A 200 -10.77 -4.18 6.91
C ARG A 200 -11.79 -5.22 7.35
N ALA A 201 -13.07 -5.01 7.01
CA ALA A 201 -14.17 -5.90 7.40
C ALA A 201 -13.98 -7.37 6.99
N TRP A 202 -13.22 -7.64 5.92
CA TRP A 202 -12.88 -9.00 5.52
C TRP A 202 -11.38 -9.26 5.62
N SER A 203 -10.52 -8.27 5.35
CA SER A 203 -9.08 -8.48 5.27
C SER A 203 -8.42 -8.74 6.62
N GLU A 204 -9.05 -8.39 7.74
CA GLU A 204 -8.55 -8.69 9.09
C GLU A 204 -9.01 -10.07 9.62
N ARG A 205 -9.92 -10.75 8.90
CA ARG A 205 -10.58 -11.97 9.40
C ARG A 205 -9.84 -13.23 8.96
N LYS A 206 -9.32 -14.02 9.90
CA LYS A 206 -8.65 -15.30 9.62
C LYS A 206 -9.66 -16.40 9.24
N THR A 207 -10.11 -16.40 7.98
CA THR A 207 -11.12 -17.33 7.45
C THR A 207 -10.65 -17.97 6.14
N ALA A 208 -11.20 -19.13 5.80
CA ALA A 208 -10.92 -19.79 4.51
C ALA A 208 -11.27 -18.90 3.31
N LEU A 209 -12.40 -18.18 3.39
CA LEU A 209 -12.83 -17.25 2.34
C LEU A 209 -11.86 -16.08 2.15
N ARG A 210 -11.24 -15.56 3.23
CA ARG A 210 -10.17 -14.55 3.10
C ARG A 210 -8.96 -15.13 2.37
N ALA A 211 -8.55 -16.36 2.70
CA ALA A 211 -7.42 -16.99 2.03
C ALA A 211 -7.71 -17.25 0.54
N GLU A 212 -8.94 -17.65 0.22
CA GLU A 212 -9.42 -17.80 -1.16
C GLU A 212 -9.40 -16.47 -1.91
N ALA A 213 -9.92 -15.40 -1.31
CA ALA A 213 -9.88 -14.06 -1.88
C ALA A 213 -8.44 -13.58 -2.17
N ILE A 214 -7.49 -13.80 -1.25
CA ILE A 214 -6.08 -13.43 -1.45
C ILE A 214 -5.45 -14.27 -2.57
N ARG A 215 -5.76 -15.56 -2.67
CA ARG A 215 -5.33 -16.40 -3.79
C ARG A 215 -5.89 -15.91 -5.12
N GLY A 216 -7.16 -15.53 -5.16
CA GLY A 216 -7.80 -14.95 -6.35
C GLY A 216 -7.15 -13.64 -6.78
N ILE A 217 -6.89 -12.72 -5.85
CA ILE A 217 -6.13 -11.48 -6.12
C ILE A 217 -4.73 -11.81 -6.66
N THR A 218 -4.05 -12.78 -6.06
CA THR A 218 -2.72 -13.23 -6.50
C THR A 218 -2.77 -13.76 -7.94
N LEU A 219 -3.75 -14.63 -8.24
CA LEU A 219 -3.92 -15.22 -9.55
C LEU A 219 -4.14 -14.13 -10.61
N ALA A 220 -5.09 -13.22 -10.36
CA ALA A 220 -5.39 -12.10 -11.24
C ALA A 220 -4.16 -11.22 -11.52
N ILE A 221 -3.40 -10.84 -10.48
CA ILE A 221 -2.15 -10.08 -10.65
C ILE A 221 -1.18 -10.88 -11.53
N SER A 222 -1.00 -12.17 -11.24
CA SER A 222 -0.01 -13.03 -11.92
C SER A 222 -0.28 -13.22 -13.40
N GLN A 223 -1.56 -13.30 -13.81
CA GLN A 223 -1.98 -13.40 -15.21
C GLN A 223 -1.60 -12.15 -16.00
N ILE A 224 -1.87 -10.97 -15.43
CA ILE A 224 -1.62 -9.68 -16.11
C ILE A 224 -0.12 -9.40 -16.26
N VAL A 225 0.65 -9.66 -15.21
CA VAL A 225 2.09 -9.37 -15.22
C VAL A 225 2.94 -10.49 -15.81
N ASN A 226 2.29 -11.61 -16.18
CA ASN A 226 2.88 -12.85 -16.69
C ASN A 226 4.01 -13.40 -15.79
N ILE A 227 3.74 -13.47 -14.48
CA ILE A 227 4.65 -14.07 -13.49
C ILE A 227 4.04 -15.39 -13.01
N THR A 228 4.85 -16.43 -12.86
CA THR A 228 4.39 -17.71 -12.29
C THR A 228 4.08 -17.54 -10.80
N ALA A 229 2.80 -17.40 -10.45
CA ALA A 229 2.36 -17.50 -9.06
C ALA A 229 2.54 -18.94 -8.53
N VAL A 230 2.70 -19.07 -7.22
CA VAL A 230 2.74 -20.39 -6.59
C VAL A 230 1.35 -21.04 -6.68
N ALA A 231 1.21 -22.04 -7.56
CA ALA A 231 0.11 -23.00 -7.48
C ALA A 231 0.36 -23.88 -6.25
N ASN A 232 -0.24 -23.56 -5.10
CA ASN A 232 -0.20 -24.45 -3.96
C ASN A 232 -1.54 -25.16 -3.78
N ALA A 233 -1.40 -26.48 -3.65
CA ALA A 233 -2.38 -27.52 -3.48
C ALA A 233 -3.48 -27.19 -2.46
N ALA A 234 -4.63 -27.81 -2.71
CA ALA A 234 -5.83 -27.85 -1.87
C ALA A 234 -5.54 -28.08 -0.38
#